data_AF-A0A935VSZ6-F1
#
_entry.id   AF-A0A935VSZ6-F1
#
_cell.length_a   1.000
_cell.length_b   1.000
_cell.length_c   1.000
_cell.angle_alpha   90.00
_cell.angle_beta   90.00
_cell.angle_gamma   90.00
#
_symmetry.space_group_name_H-M   'P 1'
#
loop_
_entity.id
_entity.type
_entity.pdbx_description
1 polymer ?
#
loop_
_entity_poly.entity_id
_entity_poly.type
_entity_poly.pdbx_seq_one_letter_code
_entity_poly.pdbx_strand_id
1 'polypeptide(L)'
;MKKILLDMHRLGKNHFNGLYIYSYHLGKSLYKLHPENIDLHYYLPGKFFDFFGNGVRYISQKSIDKFFHRKAIGFDIWHSTTTLSWYMPVDKKTKFIFTIHDINFIIENPEKSKKAMPII
;
A
#
# COMPACT_ATOMS: atom_id res chain seq x y z
N MET A 1 -20.89 0.61 -4.05
CA MET A 1 -19.62 1.25 -3.67
C MET A 1 -18.48 0.25 -3.85
N LYS A 2 -17.36 0.67 -4.44
CA LYS A 2 -16.16 -0.15 -4.62
C LYS A 2 -15.27 -0.07 -3.38
N LYS A 3 -14.84 -1.22 -2.85
CA LYS A 3 -13.96 -1.29 -1.68
C LYS A 3 -12.50 -1.22 -2.10
N ILE A 4 -11.80 -0.19 -1.68
CA ILE A 4 -10.39 0.02 -2.02
C ILE A 4 -9.54 -0.02 -0.76
N LEU A 5 -8.55 -0.91 -0.77
CA LEU A 5 -7.50 -0.97 0.24
C LEU A 5 -6.29 -0.16 -0.25
N LEU A 6 -6.00 0.95 0.41
CA LEU A 6 -4.79 1.73 0.19
C LEU A 6 -3.72 1.29 1.18
N ASP A 7 -2.71 0.58 0.69
CA ASP A 7 -1.57 0.11 1.47
C ASP A 7 -0.46 1.16 1.53
N MET A 8 -0.34 1.75 2.71
CA MET A 8 0.66 2.73 3.11
C MET A 8 1.50 2.20 4.28
N HIS A 9 1.74 0.88 4.36
CA HIS A 9 2.48 0.26 5.47
C HIS A 9 3.87 0.86 5.72
N ARG A 10 4.46 1.48 4.70
CA ARG A 10 5.79 2.11 4.76
C ARG A 10 5.82 3.44 5.51
N LEU A 11 4.67 4.05 5.81
CA LEU A 11 4.61 5.28 6.61
C LEU A 11 5.36 5.16 7.94
N GLY A 12 5.40 3.97 8.54
CA GLY A 12 6.06 3.76 9.83
C GLY A 12 7.57 3.66 9.83
N LYS A 13 8.25 3.73 8.67
CA LYS A 13 9.69 3.52 8.58
C LYS A 13 10.51 4.81 8.68
N ASN A 14 10.42 5.70 7.70
CA ASN A 14 11.20 6.95 7.66
C ASN A 14 10.33 8.06 7.06
N HIS A 15 10.12 9.14 7.83
CA HIS A 15 9.26 10.26 7.46
C HIS A 15 9.92 11.27 6.50
N PHE A 16 11.23 11.18 6.29
CA PHE A 16 12.02 12.15 5.52
C PHE A 16 12.41 11.62 4.14
N ASN A 17 11.59 10.76 3.53
CA ASN A 17 11.83 10.26 2.17
C ASN A 17 10.63 10.50 1.23
N GLY A 18 10.90 10.46 -0.07
CA GLY A 18 9.90 10.70 -1.10
C GLY A 18 8.70 9.73 -1.02
N LEU A 19 8.94 8.47 -0.66
CA LEU A 19 7.87 7.48 -0.50
C LEU A 19 6.89 7.88 0.61
N TYR A 20 7.39 8.35 1.76
CA TYR A 20 6.55 8.82 2.86
C TYR A 20 5.72 10.03 2.41
N ILE A 21 6.37 11.03 1.80
CA ILE A 21 5.71 12.26 1.33
C ILE A 21 4.62 11.90 0.33
N TYR A 22 4.91 11.04 -0.64
CA TYR A 22 3.94 10.54 -1.61
C TYR A 22 2.74 9.85 -0.93
N SER A 23 3.00 8.83 -0.10
CA SER A 23 1.93 8.06 0.55
C SER A 23 1.04 8.97 1.40
N TYR A 24 1.64 9.89 2.15
CA TYR A 24 0.92 10.85 2.99
C TYR A 24 0.05 11.80 2.15
N HIS A 25 0.59 12.42 1.11
CA HIS A 25 -0.20 13.34 0.30
C HIS A 25 -1.27 12.64 -0.53
N LEU A 26 -1.01 11.41 -1.01
CA LEU A 26 -2.03 10.60 -1.67
C LEU A 26 -3.20 10.30 -0.73
N GLY A 27 -2.92 9.81 0.49
CA GLY A 27 -3.95 9.55 1.50
C GLY A 27 -4.75 10.80 1.83
N LYS A 28 -4.09 11.94 2.12
CA LYS A 28 -4.81 13.19 2.41
C LYS A 28 -5.67 13.68 1.24
N SER A 29 -5.18 13.55 0.02
CA SER A 29 -5.92 13.99 -1.17
C SER A 29 -7.15 13.13 -1.41
N LEU A 30 -7.03 11.80 -1.29
CA LEU A 30 -8.16 10.88 -1.42
C LEU A 30 -9.21 11.09 -0.32
N TYR A 31 -8.78 11.33 0.92
CA TYR A 31 -9.68 11.70 2.00
C TYR A 31 -10.46 12.98 1.69
N LYS A 32 -9.77 14.04 1.22
CA LYS A 32 -10.39 15.33 0.89
C LYS A 32 -11.37 15.22 -0.28
N LEU A 33 -11.04 14.42 -1.30
CA LEU A 33 -11.89 14.21 -2.46
C LEU A 33 -13.16 13.42 -2.13
N HIS A 34 -13.11 12.56 -1.10
CA HIS A 34 -14.20 11.74 -0.59
C HIS A 34 -15.14 11.19 -1.70
N PRO A 35 -14.65 10.32 -2.59
CA PRO A 35 -15.42 9.91 -3.76
C PRO A 35 -16.65 9.10 -3.35
N GLU A 36 -17.85 9.56 -3.73
CA GLU A 36 -19.14 8.98 -3.28
C GLU A 36 -19.30 7.47 -3.57
N ASN A 37 -18.62 6.97 -4.61
CA ASN A 37 -18.73 5.57 -5.04
C ASN A 37 -17.61 4.66 -4.50
N ILE A 38 -16.76 5.16 -3.60
CA ILE A 38 -15.59 4.44 -3.08
C ILE A 38 -15.65 4.33 -1.55
N ASP A 39 -15.50 3.12 -1.03
CA ASP A 39 -15.27 2.84 0.38
C ASP A 39 -13.76 2.67 0.60
N LEU A 40 -13.11 3.69 1.16
CA LEU A 40 -11.65 3.77 1.35
C LEU A 40 -11.21 3.16 2.69
N HIS A 41 -10.30 2.20 2.61
CA HIS A 41 -9.67 1.56 3.76
C HIS A 41 -8.16 1.76 3.72
N TYR A 42 -7.58 2.29 4.79
CA TYR A 42 -6.16 2.60 4.89
C TYR A 42 -5.44 1.52 5.69
N TYR A 43 -4.56 0.79 5.01
CA TYR A 43 -3.69 -0.19 5.63
C TYR A 43 -2.34 0.44 5.96
N LEU A 44 -2.11 0.67 7.25
CA LEU A 44 -0.96 1.43 7.75
C LEU A 44 -0.63 1.04 9.20
N PRO A 45 0.57 1.39 9.72
CA PRO A 45 0.93 1.07 11.10
C PRO A 45 -0.02 1.74 12.09
N GLY A 46 -0.48 1.02 13.11
CA GLY A 46 -1.50 1.49 14.06
C GLY A 46 -1.23 2.87 14.67
N LYS A 47 0.04 3.26 14.82
CA LYS A 47 0.46 4.58 15.31
C LYS A 47 0.04 5.77 14.42
N PHE A 48 -0.44 5.55 13.19
CA PHE A 48 -1.00 6.61 12.32
C PHE A 48 -2.51 6.45 12.10
N PHE A 49 -3.20 5.72 12.97
CA PHE A 49 -4.65 5.83 13.02
C PHE A 49 -5.00 7.29 13.35
N ASP A 50 -6.12 7.76 12.81
CA ASP A 50 -6.60 9.14 12.91
C ASP A 50 -5.75 10.20 12.19
N PHE A 51 -4.58 9.84 11.64
CA PHE A 51 -3.68 10.78 10.96
C PHE A 51 -4.30 11.41 9.69
N PHE A 52 -5.33 10.77 9.14
CA PHE A 52 -6.07 11.21 7.96
C PHE A 52 -7.53 11.64 8.26
N GLY A 53 -7.98 11.55 9.52
CA GLY A 53 -9.35 11.85 9.94
C GLY A 53 -10.27 10.63 10.02
N ASN A 54 -11.51 10.84 10.48
CA ASN A 54 -12.44 9.75 10.83
C ASN A 54 -13.29 9.23 9.66
N GLY A 55 -13.23 9.87 8.49
CA GLY A 55 -13.99 9.47 7.30
C GLY A 55 -13.33 8.37 6.46
N VAL A 56 -12.26 7.74 6.96
CA VAL A 56 -11.64 6.54 6.37
C VAL A 56 -11.64 5.41 7.37
N ARG A 57 -11.68 4.17 6.89
CA ARG A 57 -11.55 2.99 7.73
C ARG A 57 -10.09 2.62 7.88
N TYR A 58 -9.62 2.39 9.09
CA TYR A 58 -8.23 2.03 9.35
C TYR A 58 -8.05 0.53 9.52
N ILE A 59 -7.03 -0.03 8.88
CA ILE A 59 -6.63 -1.43 9.01
C ILE A 59 -5.19 -1.45 9.49
N SER A 60 -4.96 -2.02 10.68
CA SER A 60 -3.62 -2.01 11.27
C SER A 60 -2.73 -2.96 10.50
N GLN A 61 -1.59 -2.45 10.05
CA GLN A 61 -0.50 -3.27 9.58
C GLN A 61 0.21 -3.94 10.76
N LYS A 62 0.50 -5.23 10.61
CA LYS A 62 1.28 -6.05 11.54
C LYS A 62 2.43 -6.71 10.79
N SER A 63 3.56 -6.92 11.46
CA SER A 63 4.74 -7.57 10.85
C SER A 63 4.44 -8.99 10.36
N ILE A 64 3.50 -9.70 11.00
CA ILE A 64 3.09 -11.05 10.60
C ILE A 64 2.25 -11.08 9.32
N ASP A 65 1.66 -9.95 8.92
CA ASP A 65 0.87 -9.88 7.70
C ASP A 65 1.74 -10.30 6.50
N LYS A 66 3.07 -10.09 6.53
CA LYS A 66 4.08 -10.56 5.55
C LYS A 66 3.88 -11.98 5.04
N PHE A 67 3.35 -12.87 5.86
CA PHE A 67 3.21 -14.28 5.50
C PHE A 67 1.80 -14.66 5.04
N PHE A 68 0.77 -13.87 5.39
CA PHE A 68 -0.63 -14.19 5.07
C PHE A 68 -1.48 -12.92 4.93
N HIS A 69 -1.60 -12.39 3.72
CA HIS A 69 -2.41 -11.19 3.43
C HIS A 69 -3.90 -11.49 3.23
N ARG A 70 -4.52 -12.18 4.21
CA ARG A 70 -5.98 -12.35 4.26
C ARG A 70 -6.73 -11.03 4.42
N LYS A 71 -6.05 -9.96 4.84
CA LYS A 71 -6.62 -8.63 5.02
C LYS A 71 -7.07 -7.95 3.72
N ALA A 72 -6.58 -8.42 2.57
CA ALA A 72 -7.03 -7.94 1.26
C ALA A 72 -8.26 -8.70 0.74
N ILE A 73 -8.71 -9.76 1.42
CA ILE A 73 -9.89 -10.52 0.99
C ILE A 73 -11.14 -9.64 1.11
N GLY A 74 -11.94 -9.62 0.05
CA GLY A 74 -13.19 -8.85 0.00
C GLY A 74 -13.03 -7.40 -0.47
N PHE A 75 -11.83 -6.99 -0.88
CA PHE A 75 -11.58 -5.74 -1.57
C PHE A 75 -11.65 -5.90 -3.09
N ASP A 76 -12.21 -4.90 -3.79
CA ASP A 76 -12.19 -4.86 -5.25
C ASP A 76 -10.78 -4.52 -5.75
N ILE A 77 -10.12 -3.56 -5.08
CA ILE A 77 -8.79 -3.06 -5.43
C ILE A 77 -7.93 -3.02 -4.17
N TRP A 78 -6.69 -3.47 -4.32
CA TRP A 78 -5.61 -3.20 -3.38
C TRP A 78 -4.53 -2.38 -4.09
N HIS A 79 -4.37 -1.14 -3.66
CA HIS A 79 -3.33 -0.25 -4.14
C HIS A 79 -2.18 -0.17 -3.13
N SER A 80 -1.04 -0.76 -3.45
CA SER A 80 0.21 -0.55 -2.72
C SER A 80 0.91 0.71 -3.20
N THR A 81 1.23 1.63 -2.27
CA THR A 81 1.98 2.83 -2.63
C THR A 81 3.45 2.55 -2.92
N THR A 82 3.90 1.29 -2.97
CA THR A 82 5.28 0.91 -3.25
C THR A 82 5.39 -0.50 -3.85
N THR A 83 6.44 -0.75 -4.63
CA THR A 83 6.88 -2.09 -5.03
C THR A 83 7.67 -2.84 -3.96
N LEU A 84 8.13 -2.15 -2.90
CA LEU A 84 8.90 -2.75 -1.79
C LEU A 84 8.02 -3.59 -0.84
N SER A 85 6.82 -3.93 -1.29
CA SER A 85 5.84 -4.71 -0.58
C SER A 85 6.00 -6.17 -0.99
N TRP A 86 6.34 -7.04 -0.04
CA TRP A 86 6.27 -8.50 -0.23
C TRP A 86 4.82 -9.00 -0.26
N TYR A 87 3.86 -8.09 -0.23
CA TYR A 87 2.47 -8.38 0.03
C TYR A 87 1.75 -8.55 -1.31
N MET A 88 1.24 -9.76 -1.56
CA MET A 88 0.40 -10.05 -2.71
C MET A 88 -0.99 -10.48 -2.26
N PRO A 89 -2.05 -10.10 -3.01
CA PRO A 89 -3.38 -10.61 -2.73
C PRO A 89 -3.42 -12.11 -2.94
N VAL A 90 -3.97 -12.80 -1.95
CA VAL A 90 -4.27 -14.23 -2.02
C VAL A 90 -5.58 -14.46 -2.81
N ASP A 91 -6.44 -13.44 -2.88
CA ASP A 91 -7.71 -13.48 -3.61
C ASP A 91 -7.53 -13.10 -5.08
N LYS A 92 -7.96 -13.98 -6.00
CA LYS A 92 -7.95 -13.74 -7.46
C LYS A 92 -8.93 -12.66 -7.91
N LYS A 93 -9.93 -12.31 -7.08
CA LYS A 93 -10.93 -11.28 -7.39
C LYS A 93 -10.41 -9.87 -7.14
N THR A 94 -9.53 -9.70 -6.16
CA THR A 94 -8.92 -8.40 -5.83
C THR A 94 -7.90 -8.00 -6.88
N LYS A 95 -8.10 -6.83 -7.50
CA LYS A 95 -7.11 -6.27 -8.43
C LYS A 95 -5.98 -5.62 -7.64
N PHE A 96 -4.75 -6.04 -7.91
CA PHE A 96 -3.56 -5.48 -7.29
C PHE A 96 -2.96 -4.39 -8.16
N ILE A 97 -2.72 -3.22 -7.58
CA ILE A 97 -2.06 -2.08 -8.22
C ILE A 97 -0.89 -1.68 -7.33
N PHE A 98 0.27 -1.39 -7.90
CA PHE A 98 1.39 -0.85 -7.16
C PHE A 98 1.98 0.37 -7.85
N THR A 99 2.39 1.36 -7.07
CA THR A 99 3.14 2.53 -7.58
C THR A 99 4.63 2.21 -7.60
N ILE A 100 5.25 2.35 -8.78
CA ILE A 100 6.70 2.31 -8.95
C ILE A 100 7.23 3.74 -8.74
N HIS A 101 8.11 3.92 -7.77
CA HIS A 101 8.73 5.23 -7.48
C HIS A 101 10.07 5.44 -8.16
N ASP A 102 10.78 4.34 -8.41
CA ASP A 102 12.15 4.36 -8.88
C ASP A 102 12.32 3.32 -9.97
N ILE A 103 12.92 3.75 -11.08
CA ILE A 103 13.20 2.94 -12.26
C ILE A 103 14.59 2.31 -12.15
N ASN A 104 15.35 2.57 -11.08
CA ASN A 104 16.67 1.97 -10.83
C ASN A 104 16.68 0.44 -11.03
N PHE A 105 15.56 -0.27 -10.79
CA PHE A 105 15.43 -1.69 -11.08
C PHE A 105 15.58 -2.08 -12.56
N ILE A 106 15.24 -1.21 -13.51
CA ILE A 106 15.35 -1.45 -14.96
C ILE A 106 16.81 -1.27 -15.45
N ILE A 107 17.57 -0.40 -14.77
CA ILE A 107 18.93 0.00 -15.19
C ILE A 107 20.00 -0.80 -14.44
N GLU A 108 19.70 -1.29 -13.23
CA GLU A 108 20.62 -2.14 -12.48
C GLU A 108 20.77 -3.52 -13.11
N ASN A 109 22.02 -3.85 -13.47
CA ASN A 109 22.43 -5.12 -14.08
C ASN A 109 21.69 -6.34 -13.47
N PRO A 110 21.07 -7.22 -14.28
CA PRO A 110 20.28 -8.36 -13.78
C PRO A 110 21.05 -9.27 -12.82
N GLU A 111 22.38 -9.33 -12.98
CA GLU A 111 23.32 -10.05 -12.12
C GLU A 111 23.31 -9.54 -10.66
N LYS A 112 23.11 -8.23 -10.44
CA LYS A 112 23.02 -7.62 -9.11
C LYS A 112 21.58 -7.61 -8.55
N SER A 113 20.57 -7.59 -9.43
CA SER A 113 19.16 -7.50 -9.03
C SER A 113 18.54 -8.84 -8.58
N LYS A 114 19.17 -9.99 -8.87
CA LYS A 114 18.77 -11.32 -8.39
C LYS A 114 18.63 -11.45 -6.85
N LYS A 115 19.26 -10.57 -6.07
CA LYS A 115 19.10 -10.54 -4.60
C LYS A 115 17.84 -9.80 -4.13
N ALA A 116 17.21 -8.99 -4.98
CA ALA A 116 16.13 -8.08 -4.58
C ALA A 116 14.74 -8.54 -5.01
N MET A 117 14.62 -9.51 -5.92
CA MET A 117 13.34 -10.06 -6.37
C MET A 117 13.31 -11.59 -6.30
N PRO A 118 12.48 -12.21 -5.44
CA PRO A 118 12.06 -13.57 -5.60
C PRO A 118 11.26 -13.60 -6.89
N ILE A 119 11.85 -14.31 -7.84
CA ILE A 119 11.22 -14.70 -9.08
C ILE A 119 10.06 -15.64 -8.72
N ILE A 120 8.91 -15.29 -9.31
CA ILE A 120 7.63 -16.01 -9.50
C ILE A 120 7.61 -17.47 -9.06
#